data_AF-A0A3D3G6N0-F1
#
_entry.id   AF-A0A3D3G6N0-F1
#
_cell.length_a   1.000
_cell.length_b   1.000
_cell.length_c   1.000
_cell.angle_alpha   90.00
_cell.angle_beta   90.00
_cell.angle_gamma   90.00
#
_symmetry.space_group_name_H-M   'P 1'
#
loop_
_entity.id
_entity.type
_entity.pdbx_description
1 polymer ?
#
loop_
_entity_poly.entity_id
_entity_poly.type
_entity_poly.pdbx_seq_one_letter_code
_entity_poly.pdbx_strand_id
1 'polypeptide(L)' 'MRQYTLAQRKSLADFFNMIAVAWFTAGIISPFFIISKTIIELLLYPIAGIILTWLSLLISLYLLKDIKS' A
#
# COMPACT_ATOMS: atom_id res chain seq x y z
N MET A 1 16.78 8.64 16.50
CA MET A 1 15.46 8.13 16.05
C MET A 1 14.54 8.06 17.25
N ARG A 2 13.40 8.76 17.25
CA ARG A 2 12.44 8.68 18.37
C ARG A 2 11.92 7.24 18.47
N GLN A 3 11.97 6.65 19.66
CA GLN A 3 11.35 5.35 19.88
C GLN A 3 9.84 5.54 19.94
N TYR A 4 9.12 5.01 18.94
CA TYR A 4 7.67 4.99 18.94
C TYR A 4 7.16 4.00 19.98
N THR A 5 6.07 4.35 20.67
CA THR A 5 5.39 3.40 21.55
C THR A 5 4.76 2.27 20.74
N LEU A 6 4.42 1.15 21.40
CA LEU A 6 3.79 0.01 20.73
C LEU A 6 2.48 0.40 20.03
N ALA A 7 1.67 1.26 20.68
CA ALA A 7 0.45 1.81 20.09
C ALA A 7 0.72 2.69 18.85
N GLN A 8 1.77 3.51 18.87
CA GLN A 8 2.16 4.33 17.72
C GLN A 8 2.67 3.48 16.55
N ARG A 9 3.47 2.43 16.81
CA ARG A 9 3.93 1.50 15.77
C ARG A 9 2.76 0.75 15.14
N LYS A 10 1.79 0.31 15.95
CA LYS A 10 0.56 -0.33 15.45
C LYS A 10 -0.27 0.63 14.59
N SER A 11 -0.50 1.85 15.07
CA SER A 11 -1.24 2.87 14.32
C SER A 11 -0.56 3.18 12.96
N LEU A 12 0.77 3.24 12.95
CA LEU A 12 1.52 3.46 11.72
C LEU A 12 1.44 2.26 10.77
N ALA A 13 1.51 1.03 11.30
CA ALA A 13 1.32 -0.17 10.49
C ALA A 13 -0.06 -0.21 9.83
N ASP A 14 -1.12 0.04 10.61
CA ASP A 14 -2.49 0.09 10.12
C ASP A 14 -2.66 1.17 9.03
N PHE A 15 -2.00 2.32 9.19
CA PHE A 15 -1.98 3.37 8.17
C PHE A 15 -1.31 2.91 6.86
N PHE A 16 -0.13 2.28 6.93
CA PHE A 16 0.52 1.75 5.73
C PHE A 16 -0.27 0.61 5.08
N ASN A 17 -0.99 -0.19 5.86
CA ASN A 17 -1.91 -1.20 5.34
C ASN A 17 -3.08 -0.53 4.58
N MET A 18 -3.68 0.54 5.11
CA MET A 18 -4.71 1.30 4.39
C MET A 18 -4.18 1.90 3.08
N ILE A 19 -2.95 2.43 3.08
CA ILE A 19 -2.29 2.91 1.85
C ILE A 19 -2.12 1.77 0.84
N ALA A 20 -1.70 0.58 1.29
CA ALA A 20 -1.59 -0.58 0.41
C ALA A 20 -2.93 -0.92 -0.25
N VAL A 21 -4.01 -0.96 0.53
CA VAL A 21 -5.37 -1.19 0.01
C VAL A 21 -5.79 -0.10 -0.98
N ALA A 22 -5.46 1.16 -0.71
CA ALA A 22 -5.75 2.26 -1.62
C ALA A 22 -5.03 2.10 -2.98
N TRP A 23 -3.74 1.76 -2.98
CA TRP A 23 -3.01 1.52 -4.23
C TRP A 23 -3.46 0.26 -4.96
N PHE A 24 -3.85 -0.78 -4.23
CA PHE A 24 -4.41 -1.99 -4.83
C PHE A 24 -5.74 -1.68 -5.53
N THR A 25 -6.65 -1.00 -4.84
CA THR A 25 -7.98 -0.69 -5.37
C THR A 25 -7.92 0.37 -6.47
N ALA A 26 -7.27 1.50 -6.25
CA ALA A 26 -7.20 2.60 -7.21
C ALA A 26 -6.20 2.33 -8.33
N GLY A 27 -5.01 1.81 -8.03
CA GLY A 27 -3.94 1.62 -9.02
C GLY A 27 -4.09 0.34 -9.84
N ILE A 28 -4.64 -0.73 -9.26
CA ILE A 28 -4.73 -2.04 -9.95
C ILE A 28 -6.16 -2.32 -10.39
N ILE A 29 -7.15 -2.22 -9.51
CA ILE A 29 -8.53 -2.61 -9.86
C ILE A 29 -9.21 -1.54 -10.74
N SER A 30 -9.16 -0.27 -10.33
CA SER A 30 -9.95 0.79 -10.99
C SER A 30 -9.71 0.98 -12.49
N PRO A 31 -8.47 0.84 -13.04
CA PRO A 31 -8.22 1.01 -14.46
C PRO A 31 -8.98 0.03 -15.37
N PHE A 32 -9.41 -1.13 -14.83
CA PHE A 32 -10.22 -2.11 -15.57
C PHE A 32 -11.70 -1.72 -15.68
N PHE A 33 -12.17 -0.77 -14.87
CA PHE A 33 -13.58 -0.34 -14.83
C PHE A 33 -13.77 1.09 -15.32
N ILE A 34 -12.69 1.87 -15.42
CA ILE A 34 -12.69 3.22 -15.96
C ILE A 34 -12.30 3.15 -17.44
N ILE A 35 -12.94 3.95 -18.29
CA ILE A 35 -12.58 4.10 -19.71
C ILE A 35 -11.16 4.70 -19.76
N SER A 36 -10.15 3.83 -19.77
CA SER A 36 -8.74 4.21 -19.88
C SER A 36 -8.52 4.84 -21.26
N LYS A 37 -7.82 5.97 -21.34
CA LYS A 37 -7.66 6.70 -22.61
C LYS A 37 -6.72 5.96 -23.56
N THR A 38 -5.79 5.15 -23.03
CA THR A 38 -4.82 4.40 -23.82
C THR A 38 -4.43 3.05 -23.18
N ILE A 39 -3.99 2.09 -24.01
CA ILE A 39 -3.46 0.79 -23.56
C ILE A 39 -2.21 0.92 -22.69
N ILE A 40 -1.43 1.99 -22.90
CA ILE A 40 -0.22 2.28 -22.13
C ILE A 40 -0.58 2.62 -20.68
N GLU A 41 -1.59 3.47 -20.47
CA GLU A 41 -2.11 3.78 -19.14
C GLU A 41 -2.64 2.55 -18.43
N LEU A 42 -3.34 1.66 -19.16
CA LEU A 42 -3.87 0.40 -18.62
C LEU A 42 -2.76 -0.54 -18.12
N LEU A 43 -1.53 -0.44 -18.64
CA LEU A 43 -0.38 -1.22 -18.18
C LEU A 43 0.42 -0.49 -17.09
N LEU A 44 0.66 0.81 -17.25
CA LEU A 44 1.47 1.58 -16.30
C LEU A 44 0.80 1.73 -14.93
N TYR A 45 -0.52 1.93 -14.88
CA TYR A 45 -1.21 2.12 -13.60
C TYR A 45 -1.18 0.86 -12.73
N PRO A 46 -1.50 -0.35 -13.23
CA PRO A 46 -1.37 -1.57 -12.44
C PRO A 46 0.08 -1.86 -12.01
N ILE A 47 1.07 -1.59 -12.86
CA ILE A 47 2.49 -1.78 -12.50
C ILE A 47 2.85 -0.87 -11.30
N ALA A 48 2.53 0.43 -11.40
CA ALA A 48 2.77 1.37 -10.30
C ALA A 48 1.97 0.99 -9.05
N GLY A 49 0.70 0.59 -9.22
CA GLY A 49 -0.18 0.13 -8.15
C GLY A 49 0.37 -1.09 -7.41
N ILE A 50 0.89 -2.09 -8.13
CA ILE A 50 1.52 -3.29 -7.55
C ILE A 50 2.75 -2.89 -6.73
N ILE A 51 3.63 -2.06 -7.29
CA ILE A 51 4.87 -1.63 -6.61
C ILE A 51 4.53 -0.88 -5.31
N LEU A 52 3.61 0.08 -5.36
CA LEU A 52 3.24 0.89 -4.21
C LEU A 52 2.46 0.09 -3.15
N THR A 53 1.60 -0.83 -3.59
CA THR A 53 0.93 -1.79 -2.69
C THR A 53 1.96 -2.64 -1.95
N TRP A 54 2.90 -3.23 -2.70
CA TRP A 54 3.93 -4.10 -2.16
C TRP A 54 4.84 -3.37 -1.16
N LEU A 55 5.33 -2.18 -1.50
CA LEU A 55 6.16 -1.37 -0.61
C LEU A 55 5.41 -0.99 0.67
N SER A 56 4.15 -0.58 0.55
CA SER A 56 3.34 -0.20 1.71
C SER A 56 3.07 -1.40 2.64
N LEU A 57 2.80 -2.58 2.07
CA LEU A 57 2.68 -3.82 2.85
C LEU A 57 3.99 -4.18 3.55
N LEU A 58 5.13 -4.10 2.85
CA LEU A 58 6.43 -4.37 3.47
C LEU A 58 6.71 -3.44 4.66
N ILE A 59 6.39 -2.14 4.53
CA ILE A 59 6.54 -1.19 5.62
C ILE A 59 5.59 -1.53 6.78
N SER A 60 4.32 -1.83 6.49
CA SER A 60 3.35 -2.27 7.51
C SER A 60 3.85 -3.49 8.29
N LEU A 61 4.29 -4.52 7.58
CA LEU A 61 4.82 -5.75 8.18
C LEU A 61 6.11 -5.50 8.97
N TYR A 62 7.01 -4.65 8.46
CA TYR A 62 8.22 -4.26 9.17
C TYR A 62 7.92 -3.55 10.49
N LEU A 63 6.91 -2.68 10.51
CA LEU A 63 6.48 -1.97 11.72
C LEU A 63 5.86 -2.90 12.77
N LEU A 64 5.18 -3.97 12.34
CA LEU A 64 4.58 -4.98 13.21
C LEU A 64 5.56 -6.07 13.68
N LYS A 65 6.71 -6.23 13.01
CA LYS A 65 7.64 -7.35 13.27
C LYS A 65 8.08 -7.51 14.72
N ASP A 66 8.23 -6.39 15.44
CA ASP A 66 8.64 -6.40 16.86
C ASP A 66 7.45 -6.33 17.84
N ILE A 67 6.23 -6.17 17.32
CA ILE A 67 5.00 -6.26 18.10
C ILE A 67 4.64 -7.74 18.19
N LYS A 68 5.43 -8.51 18.95
CA LYS A 68 5.05 -9.89 19.30
C LYS A 68 3.78 -9.86 20.15
N SER A 69 2.81 -10.69 19.77
CA SER A 69 1.64 -11.02 20.59
C SER A 69 2.04 -11.69 21.90
#